data_AF-A0A3R7KKW8-F1
#
_entry.id   AF-A0A3R7KKW8-F1
#
_cell.length_a   1.000
_cell.length_b   1.000
_cell.length_c   1.000
_cell.angle_alpha   90.00
_cell.angle_beta   90.00
_cell.angle_gamma   90.00
#
_symmetry.space_group_name_H-M   'P 1'
#
loop_
_entity.id
_entity.type
_entity.pdbx_description
1 polymer ?
#
loop_
_entity_poly.entity_id
_entity_poly.type
_entity_poly.pdbx_seq_one_letter_code
_entity_poly.pdbx_strand_id
1 'polypeptide(L)'
;MYKDGHIGFNALLYAPFVPLVSARWSLETAVLGTVLVVGLAPLPDIDQLLPQIAHRGPTHTVWFAVLVGLFVGVGTTLLVDATPTATASAFPFGFALGTGSVLAHLAGDIVTPMGISPFSPVSAAHVTLDLFPSKHGRINRAVLLLGSSALLVSLVLTISFSSAGAPPI
;
A
#
# COMPACT_ATOMS: atom_id res chain seq x y z
N MET A 1 -3.86 9.01 10.13
CA MET A 1 -4.78 9.87 9.34
C MET A 1 -6.19 9.28 9.39
N TYR A 2 -7.17 9.78 8.62
CA TYR A 2 -8.42 9.04 8.39
C TYR A 2 -8.33 8.24 7.09
N LYS A 3 -9.30 7.34 6.85
CA LYS A 3 -9.35 6.42 5.71
C LYS A 3 -8.95 7.06 4.37
N ASP A 4 -9.57 8.18 4.00
CA ASP A 4 -9.28 8.89 2.75
C ASP A 4 -7.80 9.28 2.63
N GLY A 5 -7.23 9.77 3.73
CA GLY A 5 -5.82 10.13 3.82
C GLY A 5 -4.90 8.92 3.61
N HIS A 6 -5.19 7.79 4.25
CA HIS A 6 -4.39 6.57 4.10
C HIS A 6 -4.48 5.96 2.70
N ILE A 7 -5.68 5.96 2.08
CA ILE A 7 -5.87 5.51 0.69
C ILE A 7 -5.06 6.40 -0.25
N GLY A 8 -5.17 7.72 -0.10
CA GLY A 8 -4.40 8.68 -0.89
C GLY A 8 -2.90 8.50 -0.75
N PHE A 9 -2.41 8.33 0.48
CA PHE A 9 -1.00 8.21 0.76
C PHE A 9 -0.42 6.91 0.18
N ASN A 10 -1.15 5.80 0.32
CA ASN A 10 -0.82 4.52 -0.32
C ASN A 10 -0.77 4.64 -1.85
N ALA A 11 -1.81 5.22 -2.45
CA ALA A 11 -1.88 5.46 -3.89
C ALA A 11 -0.70 6.30 -4.39
N LEU A 12 -0.36 7.37 -3.66
CA LEU A 12 0.74 8.27 -4.00
C LEU A 12 2.10 7.55 -3.98
N LEU A 13 2.37 6.77 -2.93
CA LEU A 13 3.63 6.05 -2.78
C LEU A 13 3.76 4.90 -3.80
N TYR A 14 2.66 4.27 -4.17
CA TYR A 14 2.66 3.18 -5.14
C TYR A 14 2.68 3.66 -6.60
N ALA A 15 2.17 4.87 -6.90
CA ALA A 15 2.04 5.37 -8.26
C ALA A 15 3.31 5.21 -9.13
N PRO A 16 4.54 5.49 -8.67
CA PRO A 16 5.74 5.32 -9.49
C PRO A 16 6.02 3.88 -9.94
N PHE A 17 5.47 2.88 -9.23
CA PHE A 17 5.72 1.47 -9.50
C PHE A 17 4.80 0.87 -10.56
N VAL A 18 3.68 1.49 -10.89
CA VAL A 18 2.74 1.01 -11.92
C VAL A 18 3.44 0.75 -13.26
N PRO A 19 4.19 1.70 -13.87
CA PRO A 19 4.90 1.44 -15.13
C PRO A 19 6.01 0.39 -14.97
N LEU A 20 6.70 0.35 -13.83
CA LEU A 20 7.77 -0.62 -13.56
C LEU A 20 7.23 -2.05 -13.49
N VAL A 21 6.12 -2.24 -12.78
CA VAL A 21 5.43 -3.53 -12.68
C VAL A 21 4.89 -3.95 -14.05
N SER A 22 4.29 -3.01 -14.79
CA SER A 22 3.77 -3.28 -16.13
C SER A 22 4.86 -3.71 -17.12
N ALA A 23 5.98 -3.00 -17.14
CA ALA A 23 7.12 -3.31 -18.01
C ALA A 23 7.81 -4.62 -17.63
N ARG A 24 7.84 -4.98 -16.34
CA ARG A 24 8.50 -6.20 -15.86
C ARG A 24 7.64 -7.45 -16.03
N TRP A 25 6.33 -7.33 -15.86
CA TRP A 25 5.37 -8.44 -15.84
C TRP A 25 4.24 -8.23 -16.84
N SER A 26 3.24 -7.41 -16.50
CA SER A 26 2.12 -7.08 -17.38
C SER A 26 1.27 -5.92 -16.85
N LEU A 27 0.47 -5.31 -17.71
CA LEU A 27 -0.49 -4.28 -17.31
C LEU A 27 -1.51 -4.81 -16.29
N GLU A 28 -2.00 -6.03 -16.48
CA GLU A 28 -2.94 -6.68 -15.56
C GLU A 28 -2.34 -6.83 -14.17
N THR A 29 -1.05 -7.19 -14.09
CA THR A 29 -0.32 -7.30 -12.82
C THR A 29 -0.19 -5.94 -12.13
N ALA A 30 0.09 -4.88 -12.90
CA ALA A 30 0.15 -3.51 -12.38
C ALA A 30 -1.20 -3.01 -11.87
N VAL A 31 -2.30 -3.35 -12.56
CA VAL A 31 -3.68 -3.07 -12.14
C VAL A 31 -4.04 -3.87 -10.89
N LEU A 32 -3.70 -5.16 -10.81
CA LEU A 32 -3.88 -5.97 -9.61
C LEU A 32 -3.16 -5.35 -8.41
N GLY A 33 -1.92 -4.90 -8.60
CA GLY A 33 -1.17 -4.24 -7.55
C GLY A 33 -1.82 -2.93 -7.08
N THR A 34 -2.40 -2.17 -8.01
CA THR A 34 -3.19 -0.97 -7.69
C THR A 34 -4.39 -1.31 -6.81
N VAL A 35 -5.15 -2.35 -7.17
CA VAL A 35 -6.31 -2.82 -6.39
C VAL A 35 -5.89 -3.26 -4.99
N LEU A 36 -4.81 -4.05 -4.88
CA LEU A 36 -4.29 -4.51 -3.60
C LEU A 36 -3.87 -3.34 -2.71
N VAL A 37 -3.11 -2.38 -3.24
CA VAL A 37 -2.61 -1.24 -2.46
C VAL A 37 -3.75 -0.38 -1.92
N VAL A 38 -4.75 -0.06 -2.76
CA VAL A 38 -5.92 0.72 -2.34
C VAL A 38 -6.78 -0.06 -1.34
N GLY A 39 -6.98 -1.36 -1.58
CA GLY A 39 -7.80 -2.22 -0.72
C GLY A 39 -7.17 -2.49 0.65
N LEU A 40 -5.84 -2.58 0.73
CA LEU A 40 -5.10 -2.83 1.96
C LEU A 40 -4.79 -1.57 2.76
N ALA A 41 -4.87 -0.38 2.14
CA ALA A 41 -4.58 0.90 2.80
C ALA A 41 -5.29 1.11 4.15
N PRO A 42 -6.58 0.75 4.36
CA PRO A 42 -7.24 0.91 5.65
C PRO A 42 -7.07 -0.29 6.60
N LEU A 43 -6.35 -1.35 6.19
CA LEU A 43 -6.34 -2.62 6.92
C LEU A 43 -5.89 -2.50 8.38
N PRO A 44 -4.84 -1.73 8.75
CA PRO A 44 -4.47 -1.59 10.15
C PRO A 44 -5.58 -1.01 11.04
N ASP A 45 -6.40 -0.10 10.51
CA ASP A 45 -7.52 0.55 11.22
C ASP A 45 -8.73 -0.37 11.45
N ILE A 46 -8.69 -1.63 10.97
CA ILE A 46 -9.72 -2.61 11.31
C ILE A 46 -9.77 -2.88 12.82
N ASP A 47 -8.69 -2.57 13.55
CA ASP A 47 -8.63 -2.62 15.02
C ASP A 47 -9.70 -1.75 15.69
N GLN A 48 -10.16 -0.66 15.06
CA GLN A 48 -11.23 0.19 15.58
C GLN A 48 -12.58 -0.54 15.67
N LEU A 49 -12.73 -1.65 14.94
CA LEU A 49 -13.91 -2.52 14.99
C LEU A 49 -13.76 -3.68 15.98
N LEU A 50 -12.58 -3.84 16.59
CA LEU A 50 -12.22 -4.98 17.42
C LEU A 50 -12.04 -4.51 18.88
N PRO A 51 -13.06 -4.62 19.75
CA PRO A 51 -13.03 -4.03 21.08
C PRO A 51 -11.93 -4.59 22.01
N GLN A 52 -11.38 -5.76 21.68
CA GLN A 52 -10.28 -6.39 22.42
C GLN A 52 -8.89 -5.94 21.95
N ILE A 53 -8.80 -5.22 20.83
CA ILE A 53 -7.53 -4.75 20.25
C ILE A 53 -7.44 -3.25 20.45
N ALA A 54 -6.40 -2.80 21.15
CA ALA A 54 -6.14 -1.37 21.30
C ALA A 54 -5.80 -0.76 19.94
N HIS A 55 -6.46 0.35 19.59
CA HIS A 55 -6.15 1.09 18.39
C HIS A 55 -4.70 1.58 18.41
N ARG A 56 -3.97 1.40 17.30
CA ARG A 56 -2.51 1.65 17.20
C ARG A 56 -1.64 0.74 18.06
N GLY A 57 -2.18 -0.41 18.42
CA GLY A 57 -1.47 -1.49 19.07
C GLY A 57 -0.85 -2.46 18.04
N PRO A 58 -1.15 -3.78 18.11
CA PRO A 58 -0.48 -4.79 17.29
C PRO A 58 -0.59 -4.58 15.76
N THR A 59 -1.70 -4.03 15.29
CA THR A 59 -1.98 -3.74 13.86
C THR A 59 -1.14 -2.61 13.28
N HIS A 60 -0.55 -1.75 14.12
CA HIS A 60 0.25 -0.60 13.69
C HIS A 60 1.74 -0.82 13.94
N THR A 61 2.21 -2.04 13.66
CA THR A 61 3.60 -2.46 13.83
C THR A 61 4.23 -2.96 12.53
N VAL A 62 5.57 -2.98 12.47
CA VAL A 62 6.30 -3.59 11.36
C VAL A 62 6.05 -5.09 11.26
N TRP A 63 5.73 -5.74 12.39
CA TRP A 63 5.40 -7.17 12.43
C TRP A 63 4.08 -7.47 11.75
N PHE A 64 3.07 -6.61 11.97
CA PHE A 64 1.81 -6.71 11.24
C PHE A 64 2.03 -6.45 9.74
N ALA A 65 2.91 -5.52 9.37
CA ALA A 65 3.26 -5.30 7.97
C ALA A 65 3.87 -6.55 7.31
N VAL A 66 4.79 -7.23 8.00
CA VAL A 66 5.36 -8.50 7.52
C VAL A 66 4.28 -9.58 7.44
N LEU A 67 3.43 -9.71 8.45
CA LEU A 67 2.35 -10.70 8.47
C LEU A 67 1.38 -10.53 7.30
N VAL A 68 0.91 -9.29 7.05
CA VAL A 68 0.05 -8.97 5.91
C VAL A 68 0.79 -9.25 4.60
N GLY A 69 2.06 -8.88 4.50
CA GLY A 69 2.91 -9.24 3.36
C GLY A 69 2.93 -10.74 3.10
N LEU A 70 3.16 -11.57 4.12
CA LEU A 70 3.15 -13.02 3.98
C LEU A 70 1.81 -13.54 3.45
N PHE A 71 0.69 -13.07 4.02
CA PHE A 71 -0.65 -13.48 3.56
C PHE A 71 -0.92 -13.06 2.11
N VAL A 72 -0.58 -11.82 1.74
CA VAL A 72 -0.78 -11.32 0.38
C VAL A 72 0.15 -12.05 -0.60
N GLY A 73 1.40 -12.31 -0.22
CA GLY A 73 2.35 -13.09 -1.03
C GLY A 73 1.88 -14.53 -1.28
N VAL A 74 1.35 -15.21 -0.26
CA VAL A 74 0.72 -16.53 -0.44
C VAL A 74 -0.50 -16.40 -1.35
N GLY A 75 -1.36 -15.40 -1.12
CA GLY A 75 -2.55 -15.17 -1.94
C GLY A 75 -2.23 -14.94 -3.42
N THR A 76 -1.23 -14.11 -3.74
CA THR A 76 -0.81 -13.87 -5.13
C THR A 76 -0.20 -15.11 -5.75
N THR A 77 0.58 -15.90 -5.01
CA THR A 77 1.08 -17.21 -5.48
C THR A 77 -0.07 -18.11 -5.90
N LEU A 78 -1.09 -18.26 -5.04
CA LEU A 78 -2.23 -19.15 -5.31
C LEU A 78 -3.10 -18.67 -6.48
N LEU A 79 -3.21 -17.36 -6.71
CA LEU A 79 -4.08 -16.79 -7.74
C LEU A 79 -3.39 -16.58 -9.09
N VAL A 80 -2.10 -16.20 -9.09
CA VAL A 80 -1.34 -15.83 -10.29
C VAL A 80 -0.53 -17.00 -10.81
N ASP A 81 0.12 -17.77 -9.93
CA ASP A 81 1.01 -18.87 -10.33
C ASP A 81 0.23 -20.13 -10.73
N ALA A 82 -1.08 -20.16 -10.50
CA ALA A 82 -1.97 -21.23 -10.98
C ALA A 82 -2.14 -21.24 -12.51
N THR A 83 -1.58 -20.26 -13.22
CA THR A 83 -1.63 -20.17 -14.69
C THR A 83 -0.48 -20.95 -15.34
N PRO A 84 -0.70 -21.68 -16.44
CA PRO A 84 0.35 -22.44 -17.13
C PRO A 84 1.53 -21.59 -17.65
N THR A 85 1.36 -20.26 -17.69
CA THR A 85 2.33 -19.30 -18.19
C THR A 85 3.19 -18.67 -17.08
N ALA A 86 2.97 -19.05 -15.82
CA ALA A 86 3.78 -18.55 -14.70
C ALA A 86 5.22 -19.08 -14.81
N THR A 87 6.17 -18.16 -15.02
CA THR A 87 7.61 -18.48 -15.17
C THR A 87 8.41 -18.20 -13.91
N ALA A 88 7.82 -17.51 -12.94
CA ALA A 88 8.39 -17.21 -11.63
C ALA A 88 7.26 -17.03 -10.62
N SER A 89 7.56 -17.21 -9.33
CA SER A 89 6.54 -17.04 -8.30
C SER A 89 6.13 -15.58 -8.11
N ALA A 90 4.82 -15.34 -7.99
CA ALA A 90 4.23 -14.05 -7.63
C ALA A 90 4.33 -13.71 -6.13
N PHE A 91 4.92 -14.59 -5.31
CA PHE A 91 5.10 -14.36 -3.87
C PHE A 91 5.83 -13.05 -3.54
N PRO A 92 7.02 -12.74 -4.12
CA PRO A 92 7.77 -11.55 -3.74
C PRO A 92 7.00 -10.27 -4.07
N PHE A 93 6.24 -10.29 -5.16
CA PHE A 93 5.38 -9.19 -5.57
C PHE A 93 4.25 -8.96 -4.55
N GLY A 94 3.47 -10.00 -4.23
CA GLY A 94 2.41 -9.88 -3.23
C GLY A 94 2.93 -9.52 -1.84
N PHE A 95 4.07 -10.08 -1.44
CA PHE A 95 4.73 -9.74 -0.18
C PHE A 95 5.10 -8.25 -0.14
N ALA A 96 5.75 -7.74 -1.19
CA ALA A 96 6.14 -6.33 -1.27
C ALA A 96 4.93 -5.40 -1.22
N LEU A 97 3.83 -5.73 -1.90
CA LEU A 97 2.61 -4.93 -1.85
C LEU A 97 1.95 -4.96 -0.48
N GLY A 98 1.77 -6.15 0.11
CA GLY A 98 1.13 -6.29 1.43
C GLY A 98 1.90 -5.56 2.52
N THR A 99 3.23 -5.78 2.59
CA THR A 99 4.09 -5.08 3.54
C THR A 99 4.15 -3.58 3.23
N GLY A 100 4.36 -3.21 1.98
CA GLY A 100 4.45 -1.81 1.56
C GLY A 100 3.19 -1.01 1.88
N SER A 101 2.00 -1.59 1.71
CA SER A 101 0.73 -0.93 2.02
C SER A 101 0.55 -0.64 3.50
N VAL A 102 0.90 -1.61 4.35
CA VAL A 102 0.86 -1.41 5.80
C VAL A 102 1.91 -0.38 6.21
N LEU A 103 3.14 -0.45 5.69
CA LEU A 103 4.17 0.55 5.98
C LEU A 103 3.75 1.96 5.54
N ALA A 104 3.10 2.11 4.38
CA ALA A 104 2.53 3.38 3.93
C ALA A 104 1.43 3.87 4.89
N HIS A 105 0.59 2.99 5.41
CA HIS A 105 -0.38 3.33 6.45
C HIS A 105 0.31 3.86 7.70
N LEU A 106 1.30 3.14 8.23
CA LEU A 106 2.09 3.53 9.41
C LEU A 106 2.76 4.89 9.21
N ALA A 107 3.34 5.15 8.04
CA ALA A 107 3.90 6.47 7.69
C ALA A 107 2.82 7.57 7.73
N GLY A 108 1.60 7.29 7.24
CA GLY A 108 0.45 8.18 7.36
C GLY A 108 -0.03 8.40 8.81
N ASP A 109 0.32 7.54 9.75
CA ASP A 109 0.06 7.77 11.18
C ASP A 109 1.17 8.52 11.89
N ILE A 110 2.42 8.27 11.52
CA ILE A 110 3.59 9.01 12.02
C ILE A 110 3.44 10.51 11.76
N VAL A 111 2.87 10.93 10.63
CA VAL A 111 2.67 12.37 10.34
C VAL A 111 1.65 13.06 11.26
N THR A 112 0.89 12.32 12.07
CA THR A 112 -0.16 12.85 12.95
C THR A 112 0.27 12.81 14.42
N PRO A 113 -0.23 13.74 15.28
CA PRO A 113 0.19 13.83 16.68
C PRO A 113 0.13 12.51 17.45
N MET A 114 -0.91 11.70 17.21
CA MET A 114 -1.13 10.44 17.92
C MET A 114 -0.01 9.42 17.69
N GLY A 115 0.72 9.47 16.56
CA GLY A 115 1.89 8.62 16.31
C GLY A 115 1.63 7.13 16.37
N ILE A 116 2.71 6.34 16.44
CA ILE A 116 2.68 4.87 16.62
C ILE A 116 3.92 4.39 17.39
N SER A 117 3.89 3.15 17.88
CA SER A 117 5.08 2.44 18.39
C SER A 117 5.44 1.27 17.47
N PRO A 118 6.16 1.51 16.35
CA PRO A 118 6.21 0.58 15.23
C PRO A 118 6.90 -0.75 15.54
N PHE A 119 7.74 -0.78 16.57
CA PHE A 119 8.51 -1.96 16.99
C PHE A 119 7.98 -2.62 18.26
N SER A 120 6.81 -2.21 18.77
CA SER A 120 6.15 -2.88 19.89
C SER A 120 5.91 -4.38 19.58
N PRO A 121 6.07 -5.30 20.55
CA PRO A 121 6.40 -5.08 21.97
C PRO A 121 7.92 -5.08 22.25
N VAL A 122 8.76 -5.23 21.23
CA VAL A 122 10.22 -5.31 21.40
C VAL A 122 10.82 -3.98 21.85
N SER A 123 10.22 -2.87 21.41
CA SER A 123 10.61 -1.52 21.82
C SER A 123 9.39 -0.65 22.09
N ALA A 124 9.49 0.19 23.13
CA ALA A 124 8.51 1.20 23.50
C ALA A 124 8.73 2.54 22.78
N ALA A 125 9.64 2.61 21.80
CA ALA A 125 9.89 3.83 21.03
C ALA A 125 8.62 4.30 20.32
N HIS A 126 8.17 5.50 20.66
CA HIS A 126 7.00 6.14 20.07
C HIS A 126 7.44 7.16 19.01
N VAL A 127 6.92 7.05 17.80
CA VAL A 127 7.31 7.87 16.65
C VAL A 127 6.13 8.71 16.18
N THR A 128 6.34 10.02 16.11
CA THR A 128 5.39 11.01 15.60
C THR A 128 6.14 12.24 15.08
N LEU A 129 5.65 12.84 14.00
CA LEU A 129 6.11 14.12 13.46
C LEU A 129 5.19 15.27 13.85
N ASP A 130 3.98 14.97 14.34
CA ASP A 130 2.99 15.96 14.78
C ASP A 130 2.77 17.13 13.78
N LEU A 131 2.58 16.80 12.50
CA LEU A 131 2.45 17.83 11.45
C LEU A 131 1.03 18.41 11.39
N PHE A 132 0.02 17.55 11.57
CA PHE A 132 -1.39 17.96 11.57
C PHE A 132 -2.28 16.91 12.25
N PRO A 133 -3.40 17.30 12.87
CA PRO A 133 -4.34 16.36 13.48
C PRO A 133 -4.91 15.37 12.44
N SER A 134 -5.05 14.10 12.83
CA SER A 134 -5.61 13.04 11.97
C SER A 134 -7.00 13.39 11.40
N LYS A 135 -7.82 14.09 12.20
CA LYS A 135 -9.16 14.58 11.84
C LYS A 135 -9.19 15.77 10.87
N HIS A 136 -8.05 16.28 10.40
CA HIS A 136 -8.01 17.44 9.51
C HIS A 136 -8.54 17.11 8.11
N GLY A 137 -9.86 17.23 7.91
CA GLY A 137 -10.56 16.74 6.72
C GLY A 137 -10.06 17.30 5.38
N ARG A 138 -9.58 18.55 5.35
CA ARG A 138 -8.99 19.14 4.13
C ARG A 138 -7.71 18.43 3.69
N ILE A 139 -6.86 18.02 4.64
CA ILE A 139 -5.60 17.33 4.33
C ILE A 139 -5.89 15.91 3.86
N ASN A 140 -6.79 15.20 4.54
CA ASN A 140 -7.21 13.86 4.10
C ASN A 140 -7.72 13.88 2.65
N ARG A 141 -8.59 14.84 2.29
CA ARG A 141 -9.08 14.99 0.90
C ARG A 141 -7.99 15.41 -0.08
N ALA A 142 -7.09 16.30 0.32
CA ALA A 142 -5.98 16.72 -0.55
C ALA A 142 -5.03 15.56 -0.85
N VAL A 143 -4.67 14.76 0.16
CA VAL A 143 -3.83 13.58 0.00
C VAL A 143 -4.54 12.51 -0.84
N LEU A 144 -5.85 12.30 -0.62
CA LEU A 144 -6.66 11.42 -1.47
C LEU A 144 -6.60 11.86 -2.93
N LEU A 145 -6.91 13.13 -3.21
CA LEU A 145 -6.92 13.67 -4.56
C LEU A 145 -5.54 13.59 -5.21
N LEU A 146 -4.48 13.94 -4.49
CA LEU A 146 -3.11 13.89 -4.99
C LEU A 146 -2.69 12.45 -5.32
N GLY A 147 -2.95 11.52 -4.39
CA GLY A 147 -2.63 10.10 -4.58
C GLY A 147 -3.40 9.45 -5.71
N SER A 148 -4.71 9.66 -5.78
CA SER A 148 -5.54 9.12 -6.86
C SER A 148 -5.16 9.72 -8.21
N SER A 149 -4.83 11.02 -8.27
CA SER A 149 -4.39 11.67 -9.50
C SER A 149 -3.03 11.15 -9.96
N ALA A 150 -2.06 10.99 -9.04
CA ALA A 150 -0.75 10.43 -9.36
C ALA A 150 -0.86 9.00 -9.88
N LEU A 151 -1.69 8.18 -9.25
CA LEU A 151 -1.93 6.80 -9.65
C LEU A 151 -2.63 6.71 -11.02
N LEU A 152 -3.63 7.57 -11.26
CA LEU A 152 -4.31 7.66 -12.55
C LEU A 152 -3.36 8.10 -13.67
N VAL A 153 -2.57 9.15 -13.45
CA VAL A 153 -1.56 9.63 -14.40
C VAL A 153 -0.56 8.52 -14.72
N SER A 154 -0.08 7.82 -13.70
CA SER A 154 0.87 6.72 -13.85
C SER A 154 0.28 5.57 -14.70
N LEU A 155 -0.98 5.20 -14.47
CA LEU A 155 -1.68 4.20 -15.26
C LEU A 155 -1.88 4.65 -16.71
N VAL A 156 -2.32 5.89 -16.94
CA VAL A 156 -2.52 6.45 -18.29
C VAL A 156 -1.20 6.44 -19.07
N LEU A 157 -0.11 6.93 -18.48
CA LEU A 157 1.21 6.91 -19.11
C LEU A 157 1.64 5.47 -19.44
N THR A 158 1.43 4.53 -18.53
CA THR A 158 1.75 3.11 -18.74
C THR A 158 1.00 2.54 -19.94
N ILE A 159 -0.29 2.83 -20.07
CA ILE A 159 -1.12 2.40 -21.21
C ILE A 159 -0.64 3.06 -22.50
N SER A 160 -0.40 4.38 -22.48
CA SER A 160 0.06 5.13 -23.65
C SER A 160 1.41 4.65 -24.18
N PHE A 161 2.35 4.28 -23.32
CA PHE A 161 3.64 3.72 -23.76
C PHE A 161 3.52 2.28 -24.26
N SER A 162 2.58 1.50 -23.71
CA SER A 162 2.33 0.14 -24.17
C SER A 162 1.67 0.10 -25.55
N SER A 163 0.82 1.08 -25.88
CA SER A 163 0.16 1.19 -27.20
C SER A 163 1.02 1.81 -28.29
N ALA A 164 2.10 2.52 -27.93
CA ALA A 164 2.96 3.20 -28.89
C ALA A 164 3.89 2.28 -29.69
N GLY A 165 4.00 0.98 -29.34
CA GLY A 165 4.86 0.02 -30.02
C GLY A 165 6.34 0.39 -29.94
N ALA A 166 7.08 -0.18 -28.99
CA ALA A 166 8.52 0.00 -28.99
C ALA A 166 9.11 -0.54 -30.32
N PRO A 167 9.97 0.23 -31.03
CA PRO A 167 10.73 -0.33 -32.14
C PRO A 167 11.62 -1.47 -31.61
N PRO A 168 11.90 -2.51 -32.41
CA PRO A 168 12.79 -3.59 -32.01
C PRO A 168 14.17 -2.98 -31.71
N ILE A 169 14.72 -3.34 -30.54
CA ILE A 169 16.11 -3.05 -30.16
C ILE A 169 17.02 -4.04 -30.90
#